data_AF-A0A9E2D252-F1
#
_entry.id   AF-A0A9E2D252-F1
#
_cell.length_a   1.000
_cell.length_b   1.000
_cell.length_c   1.000
_cell.angle_alpha   90.00
_cell.angle_beta   90.00
_cell.angle_gamma   90.00
#
_symmetry.space_group_name_H-M   'P 1'
#
loop_
_entity.id
_entity.type
_entity.pdbx_description
1 polymer ?
#
loop_
_entity_poly.entity_id
_entity_poly.type
_entity_poly.pdbx_seq_one_letter_code
_entity_poly.pdbx_strand_id
1 'polypeptide(L)'
;MPSRNPFDLITIVGTQFYQPIADLLSKLVTRTYQKPDRVSSNYYEGGYSASIILLLAALIESAVQRDRYFFLTKKPSAKPSNVISIYAKEILHYRRHAHLKEIFDVRNSIAHNHIWEIEFINPKMGGRRHKKSQIVPGTHRLNKVPPSNTRIPRTQRLKLNLQPTRLDRTDVEKVMAANIHFLSHLSNKGHNKINWLEYNLGFKGKRIEFTDILSEIRSTH
;
A
#
# COMPACT_ATOMS: atom_id res chain seq x y z
N MET A 1 20.91 11.62 -27.56
CA MET A 1 19.48 11.31 -27.78
C MET A 1 18.86 12.41 -28.63
N PRO A 2 17.92 12.10 -29.52
CA PRO A 2 17.25 13.13 -30.33
C PRO A 2 16.60 14.16 -29.40
N SER A 3 16.65 15.43 -29.79
CA SER A 3 15.92 16.51 -29.11
C SER A 3 14.45 16.10 -28.97
N ARG A 4 13.95 16.08 -27.73
CA ARG A 4 12.59 15.65 -27.42
C ARG A 4 11.57 16.52 -28.17
N ASN A 5 10.56 15.90 -28.77
CA ASN A 5 9.51 16.65 -29.43
C ASN A 5 8.66 17.35 -28.35
N PRO A 6 8.44 18.68 -28.41
CA PRO A 6 7.59 19.38 -27.46
C PRO A 6 6.15 18.83 -27.37
N PHE A 7 5.72 18.03 -28.34
CA PHE A 7 4.40 17.39 -28.38
C PHE A 7 4.34 15.97 -27.79
N ASP A 8 5.42 15.46 -27.19
CA ASP A 8 5.44 14.11 -26.58
C ASP A 8 4.65 14.06 -25.27
N LEU A 9 3.52 13.33 -25.26
CA LEU A 9 2.72 13.05 -24.07
C LEU A 9 3.31 11.87 -23.27
N ILE A 10 3.58 12.07 -21.98
CA ILE A 10 3.88 10.98 -21.04
C ILE A 10 2.62 10.67 -20.24
N THR A 11 2.14 9.44 -20.35
CA THR A 11 0.96 8.98 -19.61
C THR A 11 1.34 8.07 -18.46
N ILE A 12 0.59 8.18 -17.36
CA ILE A 12 0.55 7.21 -16.27
C ILE A 12 -0.88 7.12 -15.74
N VAL A 13 -1.25 5.98 -15.17
CA VAL A 13 -2.59 5.78 -14.60
C VAL A 13 -2.71 6.30 -13.16
N GLY A 14 -1.60 6.56 -12.47
CA GLY A 14 -1.58 6.81 -11.02
C GLY A 14 -2.63 7.76 -10.49
N THR A 15 -2.81 8.92 -11.12
CA THR A 15 -3.79 9.93 -10.67
C THR A 15 -5.24 9.48 -10.82
N GLN A 16 -5.52 8.49 -11.67
CA GLN A 16 -6.85 7.92 -11.83
C GLN A 16 -7.23 7.00 -10.66
N PHE A 17 -6.28 6.62 -9.77
CA PHE A 17 -6.57 5.79 -8.60
C PHE A 17 -7.13 6.56 -7.41
N TYR A 18 -7.00 7.89 -7.36
CA TYR A 18 -7.44 8.66 -6.19
C TYR A 18 -8.93 8.49 -5.89
N GLN A 19 -9.81 8.64 -6.89
CA GLN A 19 -11.25 8.51 -6.69
C GLN A 19 -11.67 7.06 -6.35
N PRO A 20 -11.21 6.01 -7.05
CA PRO A 20 -11.47 4.62 -6.63
C PRO A 20 -11.02 4.30 -5.20
N ILE A 21 -9.86 4.82 -4.77
CA ILE A 21 -9.39 4.68 -3.38
C ILE A 21 -10.39 5.34 -2.42
N ALA A 22 -10.83 6.57 -2.70
CA ALA A 22 -11.80 7.29 -1.88
C ALA A 22 -13.16 6.56 -1.82
N ASP A 23 -13.65 6.04 -2.93
CA ASP A 23 -14.93 5.32 -3.01
C ASP A 23 -14.92 4.03 -2.18
N LEU A 24 -13.86 3.23 -2.31
CA LEU A 24 -13.70 2.00 -1.52
C LEU A 24 -13.56 2.31 -0.04
N LEU A 25 -12.81 3.36 0.29
CA LEU A 25 -12.62 3.76 1.66
C LEU A 25 -13.91 4.28 2.28
N SER A 26 -14.69 5.09 1.55
CA SER A 26 -16.02 5.55 1.99
C SER A 26 -16.91 4.36 2.33
N LYS A 27 -16.90 3.29 1.51
CA LYS A 27 -17.64 2.05 1.79
C LYS A 27 -17.12 1.30 3.01
N LEU A 28 -15.80 1.29 3.23
CA LEU A 28 -15.17 0.66 4.40
C LEU A 28 -15.54 1.38 5.70
N VAL A 29 -15.38 2.71 5.75
CA VAL A 29 -15.56 3.50 6.98
C VAL A 29 -17.04 3.72 7.34
N THR A 30 -17.96 3.64 6.37
CA THR A 30 -19.41 3.73 6.64
C THR A 30 -19.94 2.48 7.35
N ARG A 31 -19.21 1.36 7.30
CA ARG A 31 -19.56 0.12 7.99
C ARG A 31 -19.05 0.15 9.42
N THR A 32 -19.90 -0.27 10.36
CA THR A 32 -19.53 -0.46 11.77
C THR A 32 -18.28 -1.32 11.86
N TYR A 33 -17.27 -0.81 12.58
CA TYR A 33 -16.05 -1.55 12.78
C TYR A 33 -16.32 -2.80 13.61
N GLN A 34 -16.15 -3.97 12.99
CA GLN A 34 -16.17 -5.24 13.69
C GLN A 34 -14.73 -5.68 13.88
N LYS A 35 -14.28 -5.66 15.13
CA LYS A 35 -12.92 -6.06 15.48
C LYS A 35 -12.62 -7.46 14.94
N PRO A 36 -11.56 -7.64 14.15
CA PRO A 36 -11.20 -8.95 13.61
C PRO A 36 -10.84 -9.90 14.75
N ASP A 37 -11.09 -11.20 14.55
CA ASP A 37 -10.58 -12.23 15.47
C ASP A 37 -9.06 -12.40 15.27
N ARG A 38 -8.44 -13.43 15.88
CA ARG A 38 -6.99 -13.65 15.73
C ARG A 38 -6.62 -14.44 14.45
N VAL A 39 -7.59 -14.88 13.65
CA VAL A 39 -7.43 -15.62 12.39
C VAL A 39 -7.82 -14.82 11.14
N SER A 40 -8.93 -14.10 11.14
CA SER A 40 -9.39 -13.29 10.00
C SER A 40 -10.19 -12.06 10.41
N SER A 41 -10.30 -11.13 9.46
CA SER A 41 -11.27 -10.05 9.41
C SER A 41 -12.60 -10.55 8.87
N ASN A 42 -13.64 -9.75 9.02
CA ASN A 42 -14.92 -10.01 8.36
C ASN A 42 -14.78 -9.82 6.83
N TYR A 43 -15.73 -10.36 6.07
CA TYR A 43 -15.70 -10.37 4.60
C TYR A 43 -15.50 -8.97 3.99
N TYR A 44 -16.29 -7.99 4.44
CA TYR A 44 -16.23 -6.63 3.91
C TYR A 44 -14.94 -5.91 4.31
N GLU A 45 -14.54 -6.04 5.57
CA GLU A 45 -13.34 -5.42 6.13
C GLU A 45 -12.10 -5.90 5.38
N GLY A 46 -11.93 -7.22 5.23
CA GLY A 46 -10.79 -7.81 4.53
C GLY A 46 -10.78 -7.46 3.05
N GLY A 47 -11.92 -7.59 2.37
CA GLY A 47 -12.05 -7.33 0.94
C GLY A 47 -11.73 -5.88 0.58
N TYR A 48 -12.39 -4.91 1.23
CA TYR A 48 -12.13 -3.49 0.97
C TYR A 48 -10.69 -3.10 1.34
N SER A 49 -10.19 -3.57 2.49
CA SER A 49 -8.84 -3.24 2.93
C SER A 49 -7.78 -3.74 1.97
N ALA A 50 -7.90 -4.98 1.50
CA ALA A 50 -6.99 -5.55 0.50
C ALA A 50 -7.03 -4.75 -0.81
N SER A 51 -8.22 -4.42 -1.33
CA SER A 51 -8.37 -3.64 -2.56
C SER A 51 -7.76 -2.24 -2.45
N ILE A 52 -8.00 -1.55 -1.33
CA ILE A 52 -7.43 -0.21 -1.10
C ILE A 52 -5.90 -0.27 -1.04
N ILE A 53 -5.33 -1.25 -0.34
CA ILE A 53 -3.87 -1.43 -0.25
C ILE A 53 -3.25 -1.70 -1.63
N LEU A 54 -3.89 -2.52 -2.47
CA LEU A 54 -3.44 -2.78 -3.84
C LEU A 54 -3.43 -1.49 -4.68
N LEU A 55 -4.49 -0.69 -4.62
CA LEU A 55 -4.56 0.57 -5.37
C LEU A 55 -3.54 1.61 -4.87
N LEU A 56 -3.33 1.70 -3.56
CA LEU A 56 -2.30 2.55 -2.97
C LEU A 56 -0.89 2.13 -3.42
N ALA A 57 -0.61 0.83 -3.46
CA ALA A 57 0.66 0.33 -3.98
C ALA A 57 0.83 0.65 -5.48
N ALA A 58 -0.23 0.48 -6.29
CA ALA A 58 -0.23 0.81 -7.72
C ALA A 58 -0.06 2.32 -7.98
N LEU A 59 -0.59 3.18 -7.10
CA LEU A 59 -0.36 4.62 -7.12
C LEU A 59 1.13 4.94 -6.92
N ILE A 60 1.78 4.34 -5.92
CA ILE A 60 3.23 4.48 -5.70
C ILE A 60 4.02 3.96 -6.91
N GLU A 61 3.67 2.78 -7.44
CA GLU A 61 4.31 2.23 -8.65
C GLU A 61 4.24 3.22 -9.80
N SER A 62 3.05 3.74 -10.10
CA SER A 62 2.84 4.72 -11.17
C SER A 62 3.66 5.99 -10.97
N ALA A 63 3.69 6.51 -9.74
CA ALA A 63 4.42 7.73 -9.40
C ALA A 63 5.93 7.56 -9.54
N VAL A 64 6.47 6.42 -9.07
CA VAL A 64 7.90 6.11 -9.18
C VAL A 64 8.31 5.82 -10.62
N GLN A 65 7.49 5.14 -11.41
CA GLN A 65 7.80 4.91 -12.83
C GLN A 65 7.89 6.20 -13.62
N ARG A 66 6.98 7.14 -13.35
CA ARG A 66 7.05 8.49 -13.92
C ARG A 66 8.34 9.20 -13.51
N ASP A 67 8.68 9.19 -12.22
CA ASP A 67 9.90 9.84 -11.75
C ASP A 67 11.16 9.23 -12.38
N ARG A 68 11.21 7.89 -12.45
CA ARG A 68 12.29 7.13 -13.08
C ARG A 68 12.46 7.48 -14.55
N TYR A 69 11.37 7.67 -15.29
CA TYR A 69 11.43 8.15 -16.67
C TYR A 69 12.21 9.47 -16.75
N PHE A 70 11.83 10.48 -15.95
CA PHE A 70 12.50 11.79 -15.97
C PHE A 70 13.94 11.74 -15.43
N PHE A 71 14.22 10.87 -14.47
CA PHE A 71 15.58 10.60 -14.01
C PHE A 71 16.45 10.07 -15.15
N LEU A 72 15.98 9.07 -15.89
CA LEU A 72 16.70 8.47 -17.01
C LEU A 72 16.83 9.43 -18.19
N THR A 73 15.87 10.32 -18.42
CA THR A 73 16.03 11.41 -19.41
C THR A 73 17.23 12.31 -19.06
N LYS A 74 17.43 12.62 -17.78
CA LYS A 74 18.55 13.44 -17.30
C LYS A 74 19.86 12.66 -17.17
N LYS A 75 19.78 11.35 -16.91
CA LYS A 75 20.94 10.46 -16.71
C LYS A 75 20.76 9.14 -17.48
N PRO A 76 20.91 9.13 -18.82
CA PRO A 76 20.59 7.97 -19.65
C PRO A 76 21.42 6.72 -19.37
N SER A 77 22.68 6.91 -18.94
CA SER A 77 23.59 5.80 -18.63
C SER A 77 23.37 5.18 -17.24
N ALA A 78 22.51 5.78 -16.41
CA ALA A 78 22.23 5.27 -15.07
C ALA A 78 21.39 3.98 -15.15
N LYS A 79 21.64 3.05 -14.22
CA LYS A 79 20.88 1.79 -14.08
C LYS A 79 20.16 1.74 -12.73
N PRO A 80 19.12 2.57 -12.52
CA PRO A 80 18.41 2.62 -11.25
C PRO A 80 17.71 1.28 -10.97
N SER A 81 17.65 0.88 -9.69
CA SER A 81 16.95 -0.34 -9.31
C SER A 81 15.46 -0.28 -9.68
N ASN A 82 14.94 -1.42 -10.18
CA ASN A 82 13.51 -1.59 -10.44
C ASN A 82 12.69 -1.74 -9.16
N VAL A 83 13.32 -2.12 -8.05
CA VAL A 83 12.68 -2.27 -6.75
C VAL A 83 12.41 -0.89 -6.16
N ILE A 84 11.14 -0.54 -5.95
CA ILE A 84 10.72 0.81 -5.54
C ILE A 84 11.38 1.27 -4.24
N SER A 85 11.47 0.41 -3.23
CA SER A 85 12.14 0.78 -1.97
C SER A 85 13.63 1.05 -2.15
N ILE A 86 14.29 0.37 -3.10
CA ILE A 86 15.71 0.59 -3.40
C ILE A 86 15.87 1.90 -4.18
N TYR A 87 15.04 2.12 -5.21
CA TYR A 87 14.99 3.38 -5.94
C TYR A 87 14.76 4.58 -5.00
N ALA A 88 13.77 4.47 -4.11
CA ALA A 88 13.47 5.51 -3.14
C ALA A 88 14.65 5.79 -2.20
N LYS A 89 15.40 4.76 -1.81
CA LYS A 89 16.59 4.90 -0.95
C LYS A 89 17.74 5.58 -1.71
N GLU A 90 18.11 5.04 -2.86
CA GLU A 90 19.37 5.36 -3.55
C GLU A 90 19.25 6.62 -4.40
N ILE A 91 18.11 6.81 -5.07
CA ILE A 91 17.90 7.88 -6.04
C ILE A 91 17.14 9.05 -5.43
N LEU A 92 16.12 8.79 -4.61
CA LEU A 92 15.32 9.84 -3.97
C LEU A 92 15.79 10.20 -2.56
N HIS A 93 16.76 9.49 -2.00
CA HIS A 93 17.24 9.67 -0.62
C HIS A 93 16.12 9.66 0.43
N TYR A 94 15.07 8.86 0.20
CA TYR A 94 13.91 8.78 1.07
C TYR A 94 14.21 7.95 2.33
N ARG A 95 14.25 8.60 3.49
CA ARG A 95 14.61 7.98 4.78
C ARG A 95 13.69 6.83 5.20
N ARG A 96 12.40 6.87 4.83
CA ARG A 96 11.40 5.84 5.21
C ARG A 96 11.21 4.78 4.12
N HIS A 97 12.23 4.50 3.30
CA HIS A 97 12.15 3.51 2.23
C HIS A 97 11.77 2.09 2.71
N ALA A 98 12.08 1.75 3.97
CA ALA A 98 11.67 0.49 4.58
C ALA A 98 10.14 0.35 4.70
N HIS A 99 9.41 1.45 4.89
CA HIS A 99 7.94 1.43 4.89
C HIS A 99 7.39 1.06 3.50
N LEU A 100 8.00 1.58 2.43
CA LEU A 100 7.62 1.21 1.06
C LEU A 100 7.85 -0.28 0.84
N LYS A 101 9.00 -0.81 1.28
CA LYS A 101 9.29 -2.25 1.18
C LYS A 101 8.16 -3.08 1.81
N GLU A 102 7.73 -2.71 3.02
CA GLU A 102 6.66 -3.43 3.72
C GLU A 102 5.29 -3.32 3.02
N ILE A 103 4.96 -2.17 2.43
CA ILE A 103 3.76 -2.02 1.59
C ILE A 103 3.82 -3.00 0.41
N PHE A 104 4.97 -3.10 -0.27
CA PHE A 104 5.15 -4.00 -1.40
C PHE A 104 5.18 -5.48 -0.99
N ASP A 105 5.69 -5.80 0.20
CA ASP A 105 5.62 -7.16 0.76
C ASP A 105 4.14 -7.57 0.96
N VAL A 106 3.30 -6.68 1.49
CA VAL A 106 1.84 -6.92 1.66
C VAL A 106 1.11 -6.95 0.31
N ARG A 107 1.40 -6.02 -0.59
CA ARG A 107 0.87 -6.05 -1.97
C ARG A 107 1.15 -7.39 -2.64
N ASN A 108 2.37 -7.91 -2.49
CA ASN A 108 2.73 -9.21 -3.04
C ASN A 108 1.97 -10.35 -2.34
N SER A 109 1.80 -10.28 -1.01
CA SER A 109 1.01 -11.28 -0.27
C SER A 109 -0.43 -11.39 -0.78
N ILE A 110 -1.05 -10.25 -1.13
CA ILE A 110 -2.40 -10.15 -1.70
C ILE A 110 -2.40 -10.56 -3.18
N ALA A 111 -1.60 -9.91 -4.02
CA ALA A 111 -1.67 -10.03 -5.48
C ALA A 111 -1.26 -11.42 -6.00
N HIS A 112 -0.40 -12.12 -5.26
CA HIS A 112 0.02 -13.48 -5.60
C HIS A 112 -0.74 -14.55 -4.81
N ASN A 113 -1.78 -14.18 -4.06
CA ASN A 113 -2.63 -15.08 -3.27
C ASN A 113 -1.80 -16.11 -2.48
N HIS A 114 -0.82 -15.62 -1.71
CA HIS A 114 -0.01 -16.53 -0.91
C HIS A 114 -0.90 -17.30 0.06
N ILE A 115 -0.92 -18.62 -0.10
CA ILE A 115 -1.73 -19.52 0.72
C ILE A 115 -1.06 -19.66 2.08
N TRP A 116 -1.85 -19.43 3.12
CA TRP A 116 -1.45 -19.59 4.51
C TRP A 116 -2.23 -20.74 5.12
N GLU A 117 -1.53 -21.68 5.73
CA GLU A 117 -2.11 -22.61 6.68
C GLU A 117 -2.12 -21.98 8.06
N ILE A 118 -3.28 -21.95 8.72
CA ILE A 118 -3.48 -21.34 10.02
C ILE A 118 -4.09 -22.36 10.97
N GLU A 119 -3.33 -22.71 12.01
CA GLU A 119 -3.83 -23.49 13.14
C GLU A 119 -4.50 -22.54 14.13
N PHE A 120 -5.71 -22.86 14.59
CA PHE A 120 -6.44 -22.05 15.55
C PHE A 120 -7.24 -22.87 16.55
N ILE A 121 -7.57 -22.25 17.68
CA ILE A 121 -8.48 -22.77 18.70
C ILE A 121 -9.80 -22.02 18.56
N ASN A 122 -10.92 -22.74 18.62
CA ASN A 122 -12.26 -22.17 18.60
C ASN A 122 -12.89 -22.22 20.00
N PRO A 123 -12.63 -21.24 20.89
CA PRO A 123 -13.24 -21.19 22.21
C PRO A 123 -14.75 -20.96 22.11
N LYS A 124 -15.51 -21.38 23.15
CA LYS A 124 -16.97 -21.16 23.24
C LYS A 124 -17.37 -19.67 23.15
N MET A 125 -16.46 -18.76 23.52
CA MET A 125 -16.65 -17.31 23.44
C MET A 125 -15.39 -16.61 22.91
N GLY A 126 -15.57 -15.52 22.16
CA GLY A 126 -14.48 -14.58 21.80
C GLY A 126 -13.76 -14.83 20.47
N GLY A 127 -14.35 -15.60 19.55
CA GLY A 127 -13.81 -15.84 18.21
C GLY A 127 -12.55 -16.71 18.19
N ARG A 128 -12.03 -17.00 16.99
CA ARG A 128 -10.89 -17.91 16.83
C ARG A 128 -9.61 -17.32 17.42
N ARG A 129 -8.86 -18.14 18.16
CA ARG A 129 -7.54 -17.82 18.71
C ARG A 129 -6.45 -18.46 17.85
N HIS A 130 -5.59 -17.63 17.27
CA HIS A 130 -4.46 -18.09 16.45
C HIS A 130 -3.46 -18.89 17.27
N LYS A 131 -3.06 -20.05 16.74
CA LYS A 131 -2.04 -20.91 17.33
C LYS A 131 -0.72 -20.84 16.59
N LYS A 132 -0.73 -21.14 15.29
CA LYS A 132 0.44 -21.15 14.41
C LYS A 132 -0.01 -20.81 13.00
N SER A 133 0.91 -20.30 12.19
CA SER A 133 0.68 -20.19 10.75
C SER A 133 1.96 -20.39 9.96
N GLN A 134 1.82 -20.94 8.76
CA GLN A 134 2.92 -21.14 7.82
C GLN A 134 2.46 -20.81 6.40
N ILE A 135 3.39 -20.36 5.55
CA ILE A 135 3.14 -20.23 4.13
C ILE A 135 3.24 -21.62 3.50
N VAL A 136 2.27 -21.97 2.67
CA VAL A 136 2.28 -23.23 1.93
C VAL A 136 3.35 -23.14 0.82
N PRO A 137 4.30 -24.10 0.78
CA PRO A 137 5.29 -24.18 -0.29
C PRO A 137 4.64 -24.26 -1.68
N GLY A 138 5.29 -23.69 -2.71
CA GLY A 138 4.79 -23.70 -4.08
C GLY A 138 3.95 -22.47 -4.48
N THR A 139 3.65 -21.57 -3.55
CA THR A 139 3.08 -20.25 -3.87
C THR A 139 4.18 -19.28 -4.30
N HIS A 140 4.04 -18.63 -5.46
CA HIS A 140 5.10 -17.85 -6.13
C HIS A 140 5.87 -16.85 -5.23
N ARG A 141 7.15 -17.11 -4.96
CA ARG A 141 8.21 -16.14 -4.59
C ARG A 141 7.96 -15.16 -3.43
N LEU A 142 7.39 -15.61 -2.31
CA LEU A 142 7.86 -15.09 -1.01
C LEU A 142 9.11 -15.89 -0.65
N ASN A 143 10.23 -15.60 -1.31
CA ASN A 143 11.49 -16.35 -1.13
C ASN A 143 11.91 -16.42 0.34
N LYS A 144 11.47 -15.44 1.16
CA LYS A 144 11.41 -15.50 2.63
C LYS A 144 10.23 -14.66 3.09
N VAL A 145 9.44 -15.17 4.04
CA VAL A 145 8.56 -14.31 4.85
C VAL A 145 9.45 -13.26 5.50
N PRO A 146 9.11 -11.96 5.46
CA PRO A 146 9.82 -10.97 6.26
C PRO A 146 9.94 -11.50 7.70
N PRO A 147 11.09 -11.33 8.37
CA PRO A 147 11.25 -11.85 9.72
C PRO A 147 10.13 -11.29 10.62
N SER A 148 9.15 -12.16 10.90
CA SER A 148 7.99 -11.86 11.72
C SER A 148 8.37 -12.14 13.16
N ASN A 149 8.32 -11.13 14.01
CA ASN A 149 8.63 -11.27 15.43
C ASN A 149 7.44 -11.78 16.25
N THR A 150 6.35 -12.21 15.60
CA THR A 150 5.07 -12.50 16.25
C THR A 150 4.46 -13.81 15.79
N ARG A 151 3.69 -14.43 16.71
CA ARG A 151 2.82 -15.59 16.46
C ARG A 151 1.96 -15.40 15.22
N ILE A 152 1.44 -14.18 15.02
CA ILE A 152 0.72 -13.75 13.81
C ILE A 152 1.69 -12.99 12.90
N PRO A 153 1.89 -13.41 11.64
CA PRO A 153 2.81 -12.78 10.69
C PRO A 153 2.52 -11.30 10.46
N ARG A 154 3.47 -10.44 10.85
CA ARG A 154 3.40 -8.99 10.64
C ARG A 154 4.72 -8.42 10.14
N THR A 155 4.64 -7.30 9.43
CA THR A 155 5.82 -6.53 9.05
C THR A 155 6.45 -5.87 10.28
N GLN A 156 7.70 -5.43 10.19
CA GLN A 156 8.46 -5.01 11.37
C GLN A 156 8.24 -3.55 11.77
N ARG A 157 8.11 -2.64 10.80
CA ARG A 157 8.05 -1.19 10.99
C ARG A 157 6.61 -0.71 11.08
N LEU A 158 5.81 -0.98 10.06
CA LEU A 158 4.40 -0.60 10.00
C LEU A 158 3.49 -1.60 10.76
N LYS A 159 3.99 -2.79 11.10
CA LYS A 159 3.18 -3.84 11.75
C LYS A 159 1.94 -4.20 10.94
N LEU A 160 2.06 -4.24 9.61
CA LEU A 160 0.99 -4.64 8.71
C LEU A 160 0.77 -6.15 8.79
N ASN A 161 -0.48 -6.58 8.70
CA ASN A 161 -0.79 -8.01 8.59
C ASN A 161 -0.26 -8.57 7.24
N LEU A 162 0.51 -9.66 7.29
CA LEU A 162 1.00 -10.34 6.08
C LEU A 162 0.00 -11.37 5.53
N GLN A 163 -0.90 -11.85 6.40
CA GLN A 163 -1.97 -12.77 6.04
C GLN A 163 -3.12 -11.99 5.40
N PRO A 164 -3.48 -12.23 4.13
CA PRO A 164 -4.52 -11.45 3.44
C PRO A 164 -5.87 -11.47 4.17
N THR A 165 -6.23 -12.60 4.76
CA THR A 165 -7.48 -12.76 5.52
C THR A 165 -7.54 -11.91 6.78
N ARG A 166 -6.43 -11.36 7.27
CA ARG A 166 -6.34 -10.53 8.47
C ARG A 166 -6.25 -9.04 8.19
N LEU A 167 -6.23 -8.62 6.93
CA LEU A 167 -6.17 -7.21 6.59
C LEU A 167 -7.41 -6.49 7.11
N ASP A 168 -7.23 -5.32 7.70
CA ASP A 168 -8.32 -4.49 8.21
C ASP A 168 -8.07 -2.99 7.96
N ARG A 169 -9.01 -2.14 8.34
CA ARG A 169 -8.89 -0.69 8.16
C ARG A 169 -7.69 -0.07 8.89
N THR A 170 -7.15 -0.72 9.92
CA THR A 170 -5.93 -0.25 10.61
C THR A 170 -4.69 -0.46 9.75
N ASP A 171 -4.66 -1.50 8.91
CA ASP A 171 -3.62 -1.66 7.89
C ASP A 171 -3.76 -0.57 6.81
N VAL A 172 -4.99 -0.31 6.36
CA VAL A 172 -5.29 0.76 5.40
C VAL A 172 -4.82 2.12 5.91
N GLU A 173 -5.12 2.48 7.15
CA GLU A 173 -4.70 3.74 7.76
C GLU A 173 -3.18 3.93 7.67
N LYS A 174 -2.41 2.90 8.05
CA LYS A 174 -0.94 2.94 8.05
C LYS A 174 -0.37 3.01 6.64
N VAL A 175 -0.93 2.26 5.70
CA VAL A 175 -0.51 2.27 4.29
C VAL A 175 -0.83 3.63 3.67
N MET A 176 -1.99 4.22 3.96
CA MET A 176 -2.40 5.55 3.51
C MET A 176 -1.45 6.62 4.07
N ALA A 177 -1.15 6.61 5.37
CA ALA A 177 -0.22 7.55 5.99
C ALA A 177 1.20 7.46 5.37
N ALA A 178 1.68 6.24 5.11
CA ALA A 178 2.96 6.02 4.45
C ALA A 178 2.95 6.47 2.97
N ASN A 179 1.83 6.30 2.27
CA ASN A 179 1.61 6.80 0.92
C ASN A 179 1.68 8.32 0.86
N ILE A 180 0.88 9.03 1.66
CA ILE A 180 0.85 10.49 1.70
C ILE A 180 2.25 11.04 1.98
N HIS A 181 2.94 10.48 2.98
CA HIS A 181 4.31 10.90 3.32
C HIS A 181 5.29 10.68 2.16
N PHE A 182 5.18 9.56 1.43
CA PHE A 182 6.04 9.30 0.28
C PHE A 182 5.72 10.20 -0.92
N LEU A 183 4.44 10.39 -1.25
CA LEU A 183 4.01 11.26 -2.35
C LEU A 183 4.37 12.73 -2.07
N SER A 184 4.30 13.18 -0.82
CA SER A 184 4.83 14.48 -0.40
C SER A 184 6.34 14.58 -0.66
N HIS A 185 7.12 13.56 -0.26
CA HIS A 185 8.56 13.51 -0.55
C HIS A 185 8.84 13.55 -2.05
N LEU A 186 8.10 12.78 -2.84
CA LEU A 186 8.24 12.73 -4.29
C LEU A 186 7.88 14.06 -4.96
N SER A 187 6.84 14.75 -4.49
CA SER A 187 6.46 16.08 -5.00
C SER A 187 7.60 17.10 -4.82
N ASN A 188 8.32 16.99 -3.70
CA ASN A 188 9.38 17.93 -3.32
C ASN A 188 10.76 17.58 -3.88
N LYS A 189 11.09 16.28 -3.97
CA LYS A 189 12.44 15.77 -4.28
C LYS A 189 12.52 14.97 -5.58
N GLY A 190 11.40 14.72 -6.24
CA GLY A 190 11.35 14.02 -7.52
C GLY A 190 12.09 14.76 -8.64
N HIS A 191 12.49 14.00 -9.64
CA HIS A 191 13.16 14.48 -10.85
C HIS A 191 12.22 15.29 -11.75
N ASN A 192 10.91 15.14 -11.55
CA ASN A 192 9.90 16.03 -12.11
C ASN A 192 8.89 16.46 -11.04
N LYS A 193 8.95 17.75 -10.66
CA LYS A 193 8.12 18.35 -9.62
C LYS A 193 6.68 18.45 -10.12
N ILE A 194 5.82 17.61 -9.56
CA ILE A 194 4.36 17.70 -9.70
C ILE A 194 3.75 17.52 -8.32
N ASN A 195 2.60 18.14 -8.08
CA ASN A 195 1.89 17.94 -6.82
C ASN A 195 1.09 16.63 -6.89
N TRP A 196 1.44 15.68 -6.02
CA TRP A 196 0.76 14.39 -5.90
C TRP A 196 -0.34 14.37 -4.83
N LEU A 197 -0.61 15.49 -4.17
CA LEU A 197 -1.53 15.55 -3.02
C LEU A 197 -2.71 16.49 -3.22
N GLU A 198 -2.59 17.49 -4.11
CA GLU A 198 -3.65 18.45 -4.45
C GLU A 198 -4.72 17.84 -5.39
N TYR A 199 -5.40 16.80 -4.91
CA TYR A 199 -6.54 16.20 -5.62
C TYR A 199 -7.79 16.28 -4.76
N ASN A 200 -8.84 16.91 -5.31
CA ASN A 200 -10.16 16.96 -4.71
C ASN A 200 -10.97 15.74 -5.12
N LEU A 201 -11.53 15.05 -4.13
CA LEU A 201 -12.19 13.75 -4.30
C LEU A 201 -13.60 13.79 -3.74
N GLY A 202 -14.50 13.03 -4.34
CA GLY A 202 -15.79 12.73 -3.73
C GLY A 202 -15.62 11.72 -2.60
N PHE A 203 -16.09 12.03 -1.40
CA PHE A 203 -16.05 11.14 -0.24
C PHE A 203 -17.28 11.37 0.64
N LYS A 204 -18.08 10.32 0.89
CA LYS A 204 -19.35 10.40 1.66
C LYS A 204 -20.26 11.58 1.22
N GLY A 205 -20.34 11.86 -0.08
CA GLY A 205 -21.14 12.95 -0.63
C GLY A 205 -20.54 14.36 -0.48
N LYS A 206 -19.33 14.49 0.07
CA LYS A 206 -18.59 15.76 0.18
C LYS A 206 -17.39 15.77 -0.76
N ARG A 207 -16.86 16.98 -1.04
CA ARG A 207 -15.55 17.16 -1.68
C ARG A 207 -14.51 17.37 -0.58
N ILE A 208 -13.46 16.56 -0.58
CA ILE A 208 -12.33 16.65 0.35
C ILE A 208 -11.01 16.52 -0.39
N GLU A 209 -9.92 17.02 0.20
CA GLU A 209 -8.58 16.80 -0.34
C GLU A 209 -8.11 15.37 -0.03
N PHE A 210 -7.27 14.80 -0.89
CA PHE A 210 -6.73 13.45 -0.69
C PHE A 210 -5.96 13.32 0.64
N THR A 211 -5.33 14.38 1.11
CA THR A 211 -4.63 14.44 2.41
C THR A 211 -5.57 14.32 3.60
N ASP A 212 -6.81 14.80 3.47
CA ASP A 212 -7.79 14.82 4.56
C ASP A 212 -8.44 13.47 4.79
N ILE A 213 -8.37 12.57 3.80
CA ILE A 213 -8.89 11.21 3.89
C ILE A 213 -8.38 10.47 5.14
N LEU A 214 -7.15 10.71 5.57
CA LEU A 214 -6.59 10.02 6.73
C LEU A 214 -7.35 10.35 8.04
N SER A 215 -7.86 11.58 8.15
CA SER A 215 -8.67 12.01 9.32
C SER A 215 -10.00 11.26 9.38
N GLU A 216 -10.61 11.00 8.22
CA GLU A 216 -11.86 10.26 8.09
C GLU A 216 -11.70 8.81 8.56
N ILE A 217 -10.57 8.14 8.27
CA ILE A 217 -10.32 6.76 8.74
C ILE A 217 -10.22 6.74 10.27
N ARG A 218 -9.44 7.66 10.83
CA ARG A 218 -9.18 7.77 12.27
C ARG A 218 -10.41 8.06 13.09
N SER A 219 -11.38 8.78 12.52
CA SER A 219 -12.67 9.07 13.17
C SER A 219 -13.56 7.85 13.41
N THR A 220 -13.21 6.68 12.85
CA THR A 220 -14.03 5.45 12.95
C THR A 220 -13.54 4.42 13.95
N HIS A 221 -12.58 4.81 14.80
CA HIS A 221 -11.98 3.97 15.85
C HIS A 221 -12.49 4.31 17.25
#